data_AF-R6LGV5-F1
#
_entry.id   AF-R6LGV5-F1
#
_cell.length_a   1.000
_cell.length_b   1.000
_cell.length_c   1.000
_cell.angle_alpha   90.00
_cell.angle_beta   90.00
_cell.angle_gamma   90.00
#
_symmetry.space_group_name_H-M   'P 1'
#
loop_
_entity.id
_entity.type
_entity.pdbx_description
1 polymer ?
#
loop_
_entity_poly.entity_id
_entity_poly.type
_entity_poly.pdbx_seq_one_letter_code
_entity_poly.pdbx_strand_id
1 'polypeptide(L)'
;MEKALLHFLGGRRKTDVSALELRLIPAAELLQAQREAETLADGDTAALGLCLNACILARAAFGKNGKRAFADGAEVLRRVHAERIGHWAERYLALCAEENPPCSAENRRRLGQALENAPYERLKWRVLRSFGVLPSEARAREMTDGDYLYCVLHMTLDEEERLEQLCPECRAQAEKSTCLCCGAPLAEVNSSFDEDRFEELRKQ
;
A
#
# COMPACT_ATOMS: atom_id res chain seq x y z
N MET A 1 3.19 4.31 14.18
CA MET A 1 3.01 4.39 12.72
C MET A 1 3.78 5.54 12.13
N GLU A 2 4.87 5.24 11.44
CA GLU A 2 5.52 6.18 10.54
C GLU A 2 4.49 6.79 9.57
N LYS A 3 4.66 8.08 9.24
CA LYS A 3 3.81 8.78 8.26
C LYS A 3 3.71 8.02 6.93
N ALA A 4 4.76 7.29 6.53
CA ALA A 4 4.77 6.46 5.33
C ALA A 4 3.73 5.33 5.37
N LEU A 5 3.54 4.68 6.51
CA LEU A 5 2.57 3.59 6.68
C LEU A 5 1.14 4.10 6.90
N LEU A 6 0.97 5.27 7.53
CA LEU A 6 -0.32 5.96 7.57
C LEU A 6 -0.74 6.48 6.19
N HIS A 7 0.21 6.96 5.39
CA HIS A 7 -0.03 7.29 3.98
C HIS A 7 -0.36 6.03 3.15
N PHE A 8 0.23 4.88 3.47
CA PHE A 8 -0.11 3.60 2.86
C PHE A 8 -1.55 3.13 3.18
N LEU A 9 -2.01 3.31 4.42
CA LEU A 9 -3.36 2.89 4.85
C LEU A 9 -4.45 3.94 4.58
N GLY A 10 -4.08 5.21 4.48
CA GLY A 10 -5.00 6.34 4.36
C GLY A 10 -4.98 7.05 3.01
N GLY A 11 -3.93 6.84 2.23
CA GLY A 11 -3.70 7.40 0.91
C GLY A 11 -3.59 8.93 0.85
N ARG A 12 -2.59 9.47 0.13
CA ARG A 12 -2.73 10.79 -0.48
C ARG A 12 -3.69 10.68 -1.67
N ARG A 13 -4.97 10.96 -1.42
CA ARG A 13 -6.00 11.02 -2.50
C ARG A 13 -5.87 12.20 -3.46
N LYS A 14 -4.86 13.06 -3.27
CA LYS A 14 -4.69 14.30 -4.03
C LYS A 14 -3.23 14.74 -4.16
N THR A 15 -2.92 15.44 -5.25
CA THR A 15 -1.61 16.04 -5.51
C THR A 15 -1.77 17.40 -6.19
N ASP A 16 -0.90 18.35 -5.88
CA ASP A 16 -0.92 19.67 -6.51
C ASP A 16 -0.17 19.67 -7.84
N VAL A 17 -0.76 20.33 -8.84
CA VAL A 17 -0.17 20.56 -10.15
C VAL A 17 -0.48 21.99 -10.59
N SER A 18 0.53 22.86 -10.57
CA SER A 18 0.38 24.29 -10.87
C SER A 18 -0.73 24.94 -10.01
N ALA A 19 -1.73 25.57 -10.63
CA ALA A 19 -2.87 26.18 -9.95
C ALA A 19 -4.01 25.19 -9.63
N LEU A 20 -3.86 23.91 -9.94
CA LEU A 20 -4.88 22.87 -9.80
C LEU A 20 -4.49 21.83 -8.76
N GLU A 21 -5.50 21.14 -8.24
CA GLU A 21 -5.38 19.97 -7.37
C GLU A 21 -5.93 18.76 -8.12
N LEU A 22 -5.09 17.77 -8.39
CA LEU A 22 -5.51 16.50 -8.97
C LEU A 22 -5.97 15.56 -7.86
N ARG A 23 -7.11 14.89 -8.06
CA ARG A 23 -7.70 13.92 -7.13
C ARG A 23 -7.92 12.59 -7.83
N LEU A 24 -7.79 11.50 -7.08
CA LEU A 24 -8.15 10.17 -7.61
C LEU A 24 -9.63 10.12 -8.01
N ILE A 25 -9.88 9.55 -9.19
CA ILE A 25 -11.25 9.28 -9.65
C ILE A 25 -11.67 7.85 -9.31
N PRO A 26 -12.95 7.60 -8.98
CA PRO A 26 -13.46 6.24 -8.83
C PRO A 26 -13.42 5.44 -10.14
N ALA A 27 -13.46 4.11 -10.04
CA ALA A 27 -13.47 3.22 -11.21
C ALA A 27 -14.59 3.54 -12.20
N ALA A 28 -15.78 3.93 -11.71
CA ALA A 28 -16.90 4.33 -12.57
C ALA A 28 -16.60 5.58 -13.40
N GLU A 29 -15.90 6.56 -12.84
CA GLU A 29 -15.49 7.77 -13.55
C GLU A 29 -14.40 7.48 -14.59
N LEU A 30 -13.52 6.51 -14.33
CA LEU A 30 -12.53 6.06 -15.30
C LEU A 30 -13.18 5.36 -16.52
N LEU A 31 -14.16 4.49 -16.28
CA LEU A 31 -14.92 3.84 -17.36
C LEU A 31 -15.70 4.86 -18.19
N GLN A 32 -16.25 5.89 -17.55
CA GLN A 32 -16.91 6.99 -18.26
C GLN A 32 -15.91 7.79 -19.11
N ALA A 33 -14.72 8.08 -18.57
CA ALA A 33 -13.66 8.76 -19.30
C ALA A 33 -13.20 7.98 -20.54
N GLN A 34 -13.12 6.64 -20.45
CA GLN A 34 -12.80 5.78 -21.59
C GLN A 34 -13.83 5.90 -22.71
N ARG A 35 -15.13 5.76 -22.39
CA ARG A 35 -16.21 5.90 -23.38
C ARG A 35 -16.23 7.27 -24.06
N GLU A 36 -16.04 8.32 -23.27
CA GLU A 36 -15.96 9.69 -23.78
C GLU A 36 -14.74 9.86 -24.69
N ALA A 37 -13.58 9.34 -24.30
CA ALA A 37 -12.37 9.42 -25.10
C ALA A 37 -12.48 8.67 -26.43
N GLU A 38 -13.10 7.49 -26.44
CA GLU A 38 -13.41 6.74 -27.67
C GLU A 38 -14.29 7.56 -28.62
N THR A 39 -15.29 8.27 -28.06
CA THR A 39 -16.17 9.15 -28.83
C THR A 39 -15.41 10.36 -29.38
N LEU A 40 -14.52 10.97 -28.58
CA LEU A 40 -13.72 12.13 -29.00
C LEU A 40 -12.62 11.78 -30.01
N ALA A 41 -12.07 10.57 -29.91
CA ALA A 41 -11.05 10.10 -30.84
C ALA A 41 -11.62 9.77 -32.21
N ASP A 42 -12.93 9.53 -32.32
CA ASP A 42 -13.65 9.27 -33.58
C ASP A 42 -12.97 8.18 -34.44
N GLY A 43 -12.49 7.11 -33.78
CA GLY A 43 -11.78 6.01 -34.42
C GLY A 43 -10.30 6.25 -34.73
N ASP A 44 -9.74 7.43 -34.43
CA ASP A 44 -8.31 7.69 -34.52
C ASP A 44 -7.56 7.13 -33.30
N THR A 45 -6.92 5.98 -33.50
CA THR A 45 -6.10 5.31 -32.50
C THR A 45 -4.93 6.18 -32.00
N ALA A 46 -4.40 7.09 -32.82
CA ALA A 46 -3.31 7.98 -32.43
C ALA A 46 -3.81 9.10 -31.49
N ALA A 47 -5.04 9.58 -31.68
CA ALA A 47 -5.66 10.58 -30.82
C ALA A 47 -6.22 9.99 -29.52
N LEU A 48 -6.53 8.70 -29.48
CA LEU A 48 -7.17 8.04 -28.34
C LEU A 48 -6.42 8.23 -27.01
N GLY A 49 -5.09 8.11 -27.02
CA GLY A 49 -4.28 8.28 -25.81
C GLY A 49 -4.39 9.70 -25.23
N LEU A 50 -4.36 10.71 -26.10
CA LEU A 50 -4.51 12.11 -25.70
C LEU A 50 -5.94 12.41 -25.21
N CYS A 51 -6.96 11.88 -25.91
CA CYS A 51 -8.37 12.02 -25.52
C CYS A 51 -8.63 11.37 -24.16
N LEU A 52 -8.06 10.18 -23.91
CA LEU A 52 -8.19 9.49 -22.64
C LEU A 52 -7.57 10.30 -21.49
N ASN A 53 -6.36 10.81 -21.69
CA ASN A 53 -5.71 11.67 -20.71
C ASN A 53 -6.55 12.92 -20.42
N ALA A 54 -7.12 13.55 -21.45
CA ALA A 54 -7.99 14.71 -21.30
C ALA A 54 -9.26 14.39 -20.50
N CYS A 55 -9.96 13.29 -20.83
CA CYS A 55 -11.17 12.86 -20.14
C CYS A 55 -10.93 12.46 -18.68
N ILE A 56 -9.77 11.87 -18.37
CA ILE A 56 -9.35 11.58 -17.00
C ILE A 56 -9.10 12.89 -16.24
N LEU A 57 -8.35 13.83 -16.83
CA LEU A 57 -8.02 15.11 -16.20
C LEU A 57 -9.24 16.00 -15.98
N ALA A 58 -10.22 15.98 -16.88
CA ALA A 58 -11.48 16.70 -16.69
C ALA A 58 -12.22 16.28 -15.40
N ARG A 59 -12.00 15.04 -14.97
CA ARG A 59 -12.59 14.47 -13.77
C ARG A 59 -11.70 14.58 -12.54
N ALA A 60 -10.39 14.47 -12.74
CA ALA A 60 -9.40 14.50 -11.68
C ALA A 60 -9.02 15.92 -11.24
N ALA A 61 -9.14 16.93 -12.11
CA ALA A 61 -8.62 18.27 -11.85
C ALA A 61 -9.64 19.20 -11.18
N PHE A 62 -9.27 19.72 -10.01
CA PHE A 62 -10.05 20.68 -9.23
C PHE A 62 -9.29 22.00 -9.08
N GLY A 63 -10.02 23.12 -9.10
CA GLY A 63 -9.47 24.40 -8.68
C GLY A 63 -9.25 24.43 -7.16
N LYS A 64 -8.46 25.40 -6.68
CA LYS A 64 -8.25 25.62 -5.22
C LYS A 64 -9.55 25.96 -4.46
N ASN A 65 -10.60 26.35 -5.18
CA ASN A 65 -11.96 26.55 -4.67
C ASN A 65 -12.77 25.25 -4.50
N GLY A 66 -12.18 24.08 -4.81
CA GLY A 66 -12.82 22.77 -4.69
C GLY A 66 -13.82 22.42 -5.80
N LYS A 67 -13.97 23.25 -6.83
CA LYS A 67 -14.80 22.97 -8.00
C LYS A 67 -13.99 22.28 -9.10
N ARG A 68 -14.65 21.47 -9.95
CA ARG A 68 -13.98 20.87 -11.12
C ARG A 68 -13.44 21.99 -12.02
N ALA A 69 -12.21 21.82 -12.48
CA ALA A 69 -11.53 22.81 -13.32
C ALA A 69 -12.03 22.79 -14.77
N PHE A 70 -12.62 21.67 -15.18
CA PHE A 70 -13.16 21.44 -16.52
C PHE A 70 -14.50 20.70 -16.42
N ALA A 71 -15.36 20.91 -17.40
CA ALA A 71 -16.64 20.22 -17.52
C ALA A 71 -16.47 18.81 -18.10
N ASP A 72 -15.65 18.68 -19.15
CA ASP A 72 -15.46 17.44 -19.93
C ASP A 72 -14.07 17.39 -20.59
N GLY A 73 -13.75 16.26 -21.22
CA GLY A 73 -12.47 16.05 -21.91
C GLY A 73 -12.31 16.94 -23.14
N ALA A 74 -13.40 17.26 -23.83
CA ALA A 74 -13.38 18.18 -24.98
C ALA A 74 -12.94 19.59 -24.57
N GLU A 75 -13.36 20.08 -23.40
CA GLU A 75 -12.92 21.34 -22.84
C GLU A 75 -11.41 21.31 -22.53
N VAL A 76 -10.90 20.21 -21.96
CA VAL A 76 -9.46 20.06 -21.70
C VAL A 76 -8.67 20.16 -23.00
N LEU A 77 -9.07 19.43 -24.04
CA LEU A 77 -8.40 19.47 -25.35
C LEU A 77 -8.42 20.87 -25.99
N ARG A 78 -9.49 21.65 -25.79
CA ARG A 78 -9.59 23.03 -26.32
C ARG A 78 -8.75 24.04 -25.54
N ARG A 79 -8.62 23.87 -24.22
CA ARG A 79 -8.02 24.88 -23.33
C ARG A 79 -6.58 24.58 -22.93
N VAL A 80 -6.13 23.33 -23.09
CA VAL A 80 -4.83 22.85 -22.60
C VAL A 80 -4.03 22.23 -23.73
N HIS A 81 -2.78 22.67 -23.89
CA HIS A 81 -1.86 22.09 -24.86
C HIS A 81 -1.54 20.63 -24.55
N ALA A 82 -1.35 19.82 -25.59
CA ALA A 82 -1.10 18.38 -25.48
C ALA A 82 0.09 18.03 -24.56
N GLU A 83 1.19 18.79 -24.61
CA GLU A 83 2.35 18.61 -23.72
C GLU A 83 1.97 18.74 -22.24
N ARG A 84 1.11 19.71 -21.93
CA ARG A 84 0.66 19.97 -20.56
C ARG A 84 -0.33 18.90 -20.08
N ILE A 85 -1.18 18.41 -20.99
CA ILE A 85 -2.04 17.24 -20.74
C ILE A 85 -1.16 16.03 -20.38
N GLY A 86 -0.10 15.78 -21.14
CA GLY A 86 0.85 14.70 -20.85
C GLY A 86 1.48 14.84 -19.47
N HIS A 87 2.04 16.02 -19.16
CA HIS A 87 2.64 16.28 -17.85
C HIS A 87 1.66 16.08 -16.68
N TRP A 88 0.41 16.55 -16.82
CA TRP A 88 -0.60 16.37 -15.78
C TRP A 88 -1.04 14.92 -15.64
N ALA A 89 -1.14 14.18 -16.75
CA ALA A 89 -1.45 12.75 -16.75
C ALA A 89 -0.34 11.93 -16.07
N GLU A 90 0.93 12.25 -16.29
CA GLU A 90 2.05 11.62 -15.56
C GLU A 90 1.97 11.86 -14.06
N ARG A 91 1.67 13.10 -13.64
CA ARG A 91 1.48 13.44 -12.22
C ARG A 91 0.27 12.70 -11.62
N TYR A 92 -0.80 12.54 -12.38
CA TYR A 92 -1.97 11.75 -11.99
C TYR A 92 -1.63 10.26 -11.85
N LEU A 93 -0.88 9.68 -12.79
CA LEU A 93 -0.45 8.28 -12.73
C LEU A 93 0.49 8.02 -11.54
N ALA A 94 1.38 8.97 -11.22
CA ALA A 94 2.20 8.89 -10.01
C ALA A 94 1.33 8.88 -8.74
N LEU A 95 0.26 9.69 -8.70
CA LEU A 95 -0.72 9.66 -7.61
C LEU A 95 -1.42 8.29 -7.51
N CYS A 96 -1.87 7.73 -8.63
CA CYS A 96 -2.48 6.40 -8.66
C CYS A 96 -1.52 5.31 -8.15
N ALA A 97 -0.23 5.43 -8.46
CA ALA A 97 0.80 4.49 -8.03
C ALA A 97 1.11 4.60 -6.52
N GLU A 98 1.06 5.81 -5.96
CA GLU A 98 1.18 6.02 -4.50
C GLU A 98 -0.01 5.42 -3.73
N GLU A 99 -1.23 5.53 -4.30
CA GLU A 99 -2.47 5.09 -3.66
C GLU A 99 -2.73 3.60 -3.77
N ASN A 100 -2.25 2.95 -4.85
CA ASN A 100 -2.29 1.50 -5.00
C ASN A 100 -0.87 0.90 -5.13
N PRO A 101 -0.14 0.80 -4.01
CA PRO A 101 1.19 0.19 -3.95
C PRO A 101 1.29 -1.21 -4.58
N PRO A 102 0.29 -2.11 -4.51
CA PRO A 102 0.44 -3.44 -5.10
C PRO A 102 0.33 -3.46 -6.64
N CYS A 103 -0.03 -2.35 -7.29
CA CYS A 103 -0.25 -2.28 -8.74
C CYS A 103 1.05 -2.26 -9.58
N SER A 104 2.23 -2.13 -8.97
CA SER A 104 3.50 -2.35 -9.67
C SER A 104 4.44 -3.25 -8.87
N ALA A 105 5.26 -4.04 -9.57
CA ALA A 105 6.27 -4.90 -8.93
C ALA A 105 7.29 -4.09 -8.12
N GLU A 106 7.59 -2.87 -8.57
CA GLU A 106 8.51 -1.97 -7.89
C GLU A 106 7.93 -1.45 -6.56
N ASN A 107 6.68 -1.01 -6.56
CA ASN A 107 6.01 -0.53 -5.35
C ASN A 107 5.82 -1.65 -4.33
N ARG A 108 5.55 -2.89 -4.78
CA ARG A 108 5.55 -4.08 -3.91
C ARG A 108 6.90 -4.31 -3.24
N ARG A 109 8.01 -4.20 -3.98
CA ARG A 109 9.35 -4.34 -3.42
C ARG A 109 9.67 -3.25 -2.40
N ARG A 110 9.42 -1.99 -2.75
CA ARG A 110 9.63 -0.84 -1.84
C ARG A 110 8.84 -0.99 -0.54
N LEU A 111 7.58 -1.42 -0.65
CA LEU A 111 6.75 -1.69 0.52
C LEU A 111 7.28 -2.86 1.35
N GLY A 112 7.73 -3.95 0.70
CA GLY A 112 8.37 -5.08 1.37
C GLY A 112 9.57 -4.63 2.21
N GLN A 113 10.48 -3.86 1.61
CA GLN A 113 11.66 -3.29 2.29
C GLN A 113 11.29 -2.36 3.45
N ALA A 114 10.25 -1.53 3.30
CA ALA A 114 9.78 -0.67 4.38
C ALA A 114 9.23 -1.49 5.56
N LEU A 115 8.48 -2.57 5.27
CA LEU A 115 7.91 -3.45 6.29
C LEU A 115 8.95 -4.35 6.97
N GLU A 116 10.00 -4.76 6.26
CA GLU A 116 11.15 -5.49 6.82
C GLU A 116 11.82 -4.68 7.92
N ASN A 117 11.95 -3.37 7.74
CA ASN A 117 12.56 -2.46 8.70
C ASN A 117 11.58 -1.90 9.74
N ALA A 118 10.34 -2.41 9.79
CA ALA A 118 9.29 -1.94 10.71
C ALA A 118 8.75 -3.08 11.60
N PRO A 119 9.56 -3.64 12.52
CA PRO A 119 9.18 -4.80 13.33
C PRO A 119 7.95 -4.54 14.21
N TYR A 120 7.80 -3.31 14.70
CA TYR A 120 6.64 -2.92 15.52
C TYR A 120 5.33 -2.90 14.71
N GLU A 121 5.38 -2.50 13.45
CA GLU A 121 4.20 -2.47 12.58
C GLU A 121 3.81 -3.88 12.11
N ARG A 122 4.80 -4.76 11.93
CA ARG A 122 4.58 -6.21 11.76
C ARG A 122 3.95 -6.85 13.00
N LEU A 123 4.30 -6.39 14.20
CA LEU A 123 3.67 -6.80 15.45
C LEU A 123 2.19 -6.38 15.48
N LYS A 124 1.89 -5.10 15.23
CA LYS A 124 0.50 -4.61 15.15
C LYS A 124 -0.33 -5.40 14.14
N TRP A 125 0.24 -5.67 12.96
CA TRP A 125 -0.42 -6.48 11.94
C TRP A 125 -0.77 -7.90 12.43
N ARG A 126 0.11 -8.57 13.19
CA ARG A 126 -0.17 -9.90 13.76
C ARG A 126 -1.39 -9.87 14.68
N VAL A 127 -1.46 -8.88 15.56
CA VAL A 127 -2.60 -8.69 16.48
C VAL A 127 -3.88 -8.47 15.67
N LEU A 128 -3.89 -7.46 14.81
CA LEU A 128 -5.08 -7.12 14.00
C LEU A 128 -5.57 -8.29 13.15
N ARG A 129 -4.64 -9.05 12.53
CA ARG A 129 -4.95 -10.25 11.77
C ARG A 129 -5.58 -11.34 12.64
N SER A 130 -5.08 -11.55 13.85
CA SER A 130 -5.61 -12.56 14.78
C SER A 130 -7.07 -12.27 15.16
N PHE A 131 -7.42 -10.99 15.30
CA PHE A 131 -8.78 -10.54 15.63
C PHE A 131 -9.64 -10.24 14.39
N GLY A 132 -9.13 -10.45 13.18
CA GLY A 132 -9.85 -10.17 11.93
C GLY A 132 -10.23 -8.70 11.75
N VAL A 133 -9.38 -7.77 12.22
CA VAL A 133 -9.62 -6.32 12.18
C VAL A 133 -8.73 -5.68 11.12
N LEU A 134 -9.29 -4.81 10.30
CA LEU A 134 -8.50 -4.00 9.37
C LEU A 134 -7.89 -2.77 10.08
N PRO A 135 -6.67 -2.34 9.73
CA PRO A 135 -6.05 -1.13 10.29
C PRO A 135 -6.87 0.16 10.07
N SER A 136 -7.78 0.16 9.10
CA SER A 136 -8.67 1.29 8.79
C SER A 136 -9.90 1.38 9.70
N GLU A 137 -10.24 0.32 10.45
CA GLU A 137 -11.39 0.30 11.34
C GLU A 137 -11.21 1.22 12.56
N ALA A 138 -12.30 1.81 13.03
CA ALA A 138 -12.28 2.75 14.17
C ALA A 138 -11.64 2.13 15.42
N ARG A 139 -12.06 0.92 15.79
CA ARG A 139 -11.50 0.18 16.93
C ARG A 139 -9.98 -0.03 16.84
N ALA A 140 -9.43 -0.29 15.64
CA ALA A 140 -7.99 -0.44 15.45
C ALA A 140 -7.24 0.88 15.58
N ARG A 141 -7.86 2.00 15.19
CA ARG A 141 -7.27 3.34 15.31
C ARG A 141 -7.29 3.86 16.74
N GLU A 142 -8.22 3.40 17.56
CA GLU A 142 -8.34 3.74 18.98
C GLU A 142 -7.36 2.93 19.84
N MET A 143 -6.88 1.78 19.37
CA MET A 143 -5.90 0.96 20.10
C MET A 143 -4.60 1.73 20.34
N THR A 144 -4.14 1.70 21.58
CA THR A 144 -2.87 2.24 22.02
C THR A 144 -1.74 1.23 21.78
N ASP A 145 -0.51 1.72 21.82
CA ASP A 145 0.69 0.88 21.75
C ASP A 145 0.74 -0.16 22.88
N GLY A 146 0.19 0.17 24.06
CA GLY A 146 0.05 -0.74 25.19
C GLY A 146 -0.96 -1.87 24.93
N ASP A 147 -2.09 -1.58 24.28
CA ASP A 147 -3.10 -2.59 23.94
C ASP A 147 -2.52 -3.65 22.99
N TYR A 148 -1.71 -3.22 22.02
CA TYR A 148 -1.01 -4.15 21.12
C TYR A 148 -0.03 -5.07 21.87
N LEU A 149 0.74 -4.52 22.81
CA LEU A 149 1.68 -5.31 23.61
C LEU A 149 0.94 -6.30 24.52
N TYR A 150 -0.14 -5.86 25.15
CA TYR A 150 -1.01 -6.70 25.98
C TYR A 150 -1.56 -7.89 25.17
N CYS A 151 -2.10 -7.64 23.98
CA CYS A 151 -2.59 -8.70 23.10
C CYS A 151 -1.48 -9.69 22.72
N VAL A 152 -0.29 -9.21 22.33
CA VAL A 152 0.82 -10.11 21.96
C VAL A 152 1.28 -10.96 23.12
N LEU A 153 1.42 -10.38 24.30
CA LEU A 153 1.82 -11.11 25.50
C LEU A 153 0.83 -12.24 25.79
N HIS A 154 -0.47 -11.94 25.78
CA HIS A 154 -1.49 -12.98 25.99
C HIS A 154 -1.50 -14.03 24.89
N MET A 155 -1.32 -13.65 23.63
CA MET A 155 -1.21 -14.62 22.53
C MET A 155 0.00 -15.56 22.69
N THR A 156 1.11 -15.07 23.25
CA THR A 156 2.28 -15.91 23.57
C THR A 156 2.00 -16.83 24.75
N LEU A 157 1.40 -16.32 25.83
CA LEU A 157 1.00 -17.13 26.98
C LEU A 157 -0.01 -18.22 26.59
N ASP A 158 -1.01 -17.89 25.76
CA ASP A 158 -1.99 -18.86 25.26
C ASP A 158 -1.31 -20.00 24.48
N GLU A 159 -0.23 -19.71 23.76
CA GLU A 159 0.53 -20.73 23.02
C GLU A 159 1.38 -21.59 23.96
N GLU A 160 2.03 -20.98 24.96
CA GLU A 160 2.76 -21.70 26.01
C GLU A 160 1.83 -22.64 26.79
N GLU A 161 0.65 -22.16 27.22
CA GLU A 161 -0.36 -22.97 27.89
C GLU A 161 -0.84 -24.14 27.03
N ARG A 162 -0.99 -23.94 25.71
CA ARG A 162 -1.33 -25.03 24.78
C ARG A 162 -0.22 -26.07 24.69
N LEU A 163 1.05 -25.66 24.63
CA LEU A 163 2.19 -26.58 24.63
C LEU A 163 2.28 -27.37 25.94
N GLU A 164 1.96 -26.72 27.07
CA GLU A 164 1.92 -27.36 28.38
C GLU A 164 0.83 -28.43 28.51
N GLN A 165 -0.29 -28.25 27.81
CA GLN A 165 -1.38 -29.24 27.77
C GLN A 165 -1.03 -30.49 26.94
N LEU A 166 0.00 -30.43 26.09
CA LEU A 166 0.45 -31.59 25.31
C LEU A 166 1.19 -32.61 26.19
N CYS A 167 1.10 -33.88 25.82
CA CYS A 167 1.96 -34.92 26.40
C CYS A 167 3.44 -34.64 26.07
N PRO A 168 4.40 -35.21 26.83
CA PRO A 168 5.83 -34.93 26.64
C PRO A 168 6.34 -35.19 25.22
N GLU A 169 5.82 -36.22 24.54
CA GLU A 169 6.20 -36.56 23.17
C GLU A 169 5.69 -35.53 22.14
N CYS A 170 4.41 -35.14 22.23
CA CYS A 170 3.83 -34.13 21.35
C CYS A 170 4.44 -32.75 21.57
N ARG A 171 4.74 -32.39 22.83
CA ARG A 171 5.45 -31.15 23.17
C ARG A 171 6.84 -31.12 22.54
N ALA A 172 7.63 -32.16 22.76
CA ALA A 172 8.98 -32.28 22.18
C ALA A 172 8.97 -32.26 20.64
N GLN A 173 7.87 -32.70 20.01
CA GLN A 173 7.71 -32.61 18.57
C GLN A 173 7.32 -31.19 18.11
N ALA A 174 6.48 -30.47 18.86
CA ALA A 174 6.06 -29.11 18.55
C ALA A 174 7.21 -28.09 18.74
N GLU A 175 8.09 -28.32 19.71
CA GLU A 175 9.27 -27.48 19.98
C GLU A 175 10.36 -27.63 18.90
N LYS A 176 10.33 -28.70 18.09
CA LYS A 176 11.29 -28.87 16.99
C LYS A 176 11.01 -27.83 15.90
N SER A 177 11.99 -26.97 15.64
CA SER A 177 12.01 -26.05 14.51
C SER A 177 12.01 -26.83 13.19
N THR A 178 10.82 -27.05 12.63
CA THR A 178 10.62 -27.78 11.38
C THR A 178 9.90 -26.90 10.35
N CYS A 179 10.12 -27.16 9.07
CA CYS A 179 9.50 -26.43 8.00
C CYS A 179 7.99 -26.71 7.97
N LEU A 180 7.15 -25.68 8.09
CA LEU A 180 5.69 -25.80 8.02
C LEU A 180 5.16 -26.36 6.69
N CYS A 181 5.99 -26.35 5.63
CA CYS A 181 5.60 -26.86 4.31
C CYS A 181 5.95 -28.34 4.10
N CYS A 182 7.09 -28.81 4.63
CA CYS A 182 7.61 -30.16 4.31
C CYS A 182 8.04 -30.99 5.53
N GLY A 183 8.00 -30.45 6.74
CA GLY A 183 8.37 -31.15 7.98
C GLY A 183 9.87 -31.38 8.17
N ALA A 184 10.73 -30.94 7.24
CA ALA A 184 12.17 -31.05 7.38
C ALA A 184 12.67 -30.18 8.55
N PRO A 185 13.68 -30.61 9.32
CA PRO A 185 14.28 -29.80 10.35
C PRO A 185 14.87 -28.52 9.74
N LEU A 186 14.54 -27.37 10.33
CA LEU A 186 15.18 -26.10 10.00
C LEU A 186 16.55 -26.07 10.67
N ALA A 187 17.54 -25.57 9.95
CA ALA A 187 18.88 -25.39 10.50
C ALA A 187 18.83 -24.40 11.67
N GLU A 188 19.44 -24.75 12.80
CA GLU A 188 19.56 -23.89 13.99
C GLU A 188 20.40 -22.62 13.72
N VAL A 189 21.25 -22.66 12.70
CA VAL A 189 22.18 -21.57 12.36
C VAL A 189 21.74 -20.91 11.06
N ASN A 190 21.43 -19.61 11.12
CA ASN A 190 21.22 -18.81 9.92
C ASN A 190 22.56 -18.67 9.18
N SER A 191 22.74 -19.41 8.08
CA SER A 191 23.96 -19.39 7.27
C SER A 191 24.27 -18.02 6.64
N SER A 192 23.32 -17.09 6.64
CA SER A 192 23.50 -15.72 6.17
C SER A 192 23.88 -14.72 7.28
N PHE A 193 23.98 -15.18 8.53
CA PHE A 193 24.43 -14.32 9.64
C PHE A 193 25.95 -14.23 9.65
N ASP A 194 26.47 -13.03 9.42
CA ASP A 194 27.89 -12.70 9.44
C ASP A 194 28.28 -12.22 10.85
N GLU A 195 28.93 -13.10 11.62
CA GLU A 195 29.36 -12.83 12.99
C GLU A 195 30.35 -11.66 13.07
N ASP A 196 31.29 -11.57 12.12
CA ASP A 196 32.32 -10.54 12.11
C ASP A 196 31.70 -9.14 11.97
N ARG A 197 30.75 -9.01 11.03
CA ARG A 197 30.01 -7.75 10.83
C ARG A 197 29.15 -7.37 12.04
N PHE A 198 28.53 -8.35 12.71
CA PHE A 198 27.75 -8.09 13.92
C PHE A 198 28.64 -7.57 15.06
N GLU A 199 29.83 -8.15 15.25
CA GLU A 199 30.78 -7.69 16.25
C GLU A 199 31.27 -6.26 16.02
N GLU A 200 31.53 -5.88 14.77
CA GLU A 200 31.93 -4.51 14.42
C GLU A 200 30.86 -3.49 14.80
N LEU A 201 29.60 -3.77 14.47
CA LEU A 201 28.47 -2.90 14.80
C LEU A 201 28.20 -2.84 16.31
N ARG A 202 28.53 -3.88 17.07
CA ARG A 202 28.36 -3.90 18.54
C ARG A 202 29.41 -3.07 19.29
N LYS A 203 30.56 -2.79 18.66
CA LYS A 203 31.67 -2.03 19.25
C LYS A 203 31.58 -0.52 18.99
N GLN A 204 30.62 -0.07 18.18
CA GLN A 204 30.28 1.34 17.96
C GLN A 204 29.23 1.82 18.97
#